data_AF-A0A938HQU6-F1
#
_entry.id   AF-A0A938HQU6-F1
#
_cell.length_a   1.000
_cell.length_b   1.000
_cell.length_c   1.000
_cell.angle_alpha   90.00
_cell.angle_beta   90.00
_cell.angle_gamma   90.00
#
_symmetry.space_group_name_H-M   'P 1'
#
loop_
_entity.id
_entity.type
_entity.pdbx_description
1 polymer ?
#
loop_
_entity_poly.entity_id
_entity_poly.type
_entity_poly.pdbx_seq_one_letter_code
_entity_poly.pdbx_strand_id
1 'polypeptide(L)' 'MDPGEIAVISGGIALIAALAWFFFGPKKAAAALSTGDAQEVRVTVKGGYSPDLIRVRQGVPL' A
#
# COMPACT_ATOMS: atom_id res chain seq x y z
N MET A 1 2.33 -17.34 34.73
CA MET A 1 1.57 -16.38 33.91
C MET A 1 0.12 -16.65 34.13
N ASP A 2 -0.62 -15.65 34.58
CA ASP A 2 -2.06 -15.79 34.72
C ASP A 2 -2.78 -15.70 33.35
N PRO A 3 -4.02 -16.19 33.22
CA PRO A 3 -4.75 -16.13 31.95
C PRO A 3 -4.95 -14.70 31.42
N GLY A 4 -5.00 -13.70 32.30
CA GLY A 4 -5.13 -12.29 31.94
C GLY A 4 -3.85 -11.73 31.31
N GLU A 5 -2.69 -12.02 31.88
CA GLU A 5 -1.37 -11.66 31.33
C GLU A 5 -1.20 -12.22 29.92
N ILE A 6 -1.57 -13.49 29.72
CA ILE A 6 -1.49 -14.15 28.41
C ILE A 6 -2.41 -13.45 27.41
N ALA A 7 -3.65 -13.12 27.82
CA ALA A 7 -4.60 -12.42 26.97
C ALA A 7 -4.10 -11.02 26.57
N VAL A 8 -3.55 -10.25 27.50
CA VAL A 8 -3.04 -8.89 27.23
C VAL A 8 -1.84 -8.92 26.28
N ILE A 9 -0.87 -9.81 26.52
CA ILE A 9 0.32 -9.92 25.67
C ILE A 9 -0.09 -10.36 24.25
N SER A 10 -0.94 -11.37 24.13
CA SER A 10 -1.39 -11.87 22.83
C SER A 10 -2.17 -10.80 22.05
N GLY A 11 -3.02 -10.03 22.73
CA GLY A 11 -3.75 -8.91 22.14
C GLY A 11 -2.83 -7.80 21.65
N GLY A 12 -1.79 -7.47 22.43
CA GLY A 12 -0.77 -6.49 22.03
C GLY A 12 -0.03 -6.91 20.77
N ILE A 13 0.43 -8.16 20.71
CA ILE A 13 1.12 -8.71 19.53
C ILE A 13 0.20 -8.69 18.30
N ALA A 14 -1.05 -9.10 18.46
CA ALA A 14 -2.03 -9.08 17.38
C ALA A 14 -2.27 -7.67 16.83
N LEU A 15 -2.38 -6.66 17.70
CA LEU A 15 -2.58 -5.27 17.30
C LEU A 15 -1.34 -4.70 16.58
N ILE A 16 -0.15 -5.01 17.07
CA ILE A 16 1.11 -4.62 16.41
C ILE A 16 1.19 -5.22 15.01
N ALA A 17 0.89 -6.51 14.88
CA ALA A 17 0.89 -7.18 13.58
C ALA A 17 -0.16 -6.58 12.62
N ALA A 18 -1.35 -6.26 13.13
CA ALA A 18 -2.41 -5.61 12.35
C ALA A 18 -1.99 -4.23 11.86
N LEU A 19 -1.36 -3.41 12.70
CA LEU A 19 -0.85 -2.10 12.31
C LEU A 19 0.30 -2.22 11.31
N ALA A 20 1.25 -3.13 11.55
CA ALA A 20 2.34 -3.39 10.61
C ALA A 20 1.80 -3.78 9.22
N TRP A 21 0.79 -4.66 9.18
CA TRP A 21 0.12 -5.02 7.93
C TRP A 21 -0.63 -3.85 7.30
N PHE A 22 -1.32 -3.04 8.08
CA PHE A 22 -2.06 -1.88 7.57
C PHE A 22 -1.14 -0.85 6.89
N PHE A 23 0.02 -0.57 7.48
CA PHE A 23 0.96 0.41 6.94
C PHE A 23 1.88 -0.14 5.85
N PHE A 24 2.36 -1.38 6.01
CA PHE A 24 3.41 -1.97 5.16
C PHE A 24 2.94 -3.16 4.32
N GLY A 25 1.66 -3.53 4.42
CA GLY A 25 1.06 -4.59 3.61
C GLY A 25 1.07 -4.24 2.10
N PRO A 26 0.87 -5.24 1.23
CA PRO A 26 0.98 -5.07 -0.20
C PRO A 26 -0.02 -4.04 -0.73
N LYS A 27 0.50 -2.92 -1.23
CA LYS A 27 -0.31 -1.89 -1.89
C LYS A 27 -0.52 -2.26 -3.36
N LYS A 28 -1.76 -2.14 -3.84
CA LYS A 28 -2.08 -2.37 -5.25
C LYS A 28 -1.49 -1.22 -6.07
N ALA A 29 -0.43 -1.49 -6.83
CA ALA A 29 0.09 -0.54 -7.81
C ALA A 29 -0.93 -0.33 -8.93
N ALA A 30 -1.23 0.92 -9.30
CA ALA A 30 -2.00 1.18 -10.50
C ALA A 30 -1.06 1.12 -11.71
N ALA A 31 -1.46 0.38 -12.73
CA ALA A 31 -0.74 0.32 -14.00
C ALA A 31 -1.09 1.54 -14.85
N ALA A 32 -0.08 2.12 -15.52
CA ALA A 32 -0.32 3.14 -16.53
C ALA A 32 -1.17 2.58 -17.67
N LEU A 33 -2.18 3.32 -18.09
CA LEU A 33 -3.02 2.97 -19.24
C LEU A 33 -2.31 3.46 -20.51
N SER A 34 -2.29 2.64 -21.56
CA SER A 34 -1.75 3.07 -22.85
C SER A 34 -2.74 4.00 -23.54
N THR A 35 -2.30 5.18 -23.97
CA THR A 35 -3.08 6.17 -24.72
C THR A 35 -2.27 6.65 -25.93
N GLY A 36 -2.66 6.21 -27.13
CA GLY A 36 -1.88 6.45 -28.34
C GLY A 36 -0.46 5.89 -28.23
N ASP A 37 0.54 6.74 -28.48
CA ASP A 37 1.97 6.42 -28.40
C ASP A 37 2.58 6.61 -27.00
N ALA A 38 1.77 6.99 -26.01
CA ALA A 38 2.19 7.28 -24.64
C ALA A 38 1.40 6.49 -23.59
N GLN A 39 1.85 6.58 -22.35
CA GLN A 39 1.22 5.98 -21.18
C GLN A 39 0.70 7.11 -20.30
N GLU A 40 -0.49 6.96 -19.71
CA GLU A 40 -1.02 7.96 -18.76
C GLU A 40 -1.32 7.33 -17.41
N VAL A 41 -1.07 8.10 -16.35
CA VAL A 41 -1.41 7.75 -14.96
C VAL A 41 -2.10 8.92 -14.31
N ARG A 42 -3.32 8.70 -13.83
CA ARG A 42 -4.03 9.69 -13.03
C ARG A 42 -3.55 9.65 -11.59
N VAL A 43 -2.87 10.71 -11.16
CA VAL A 43 -2.45 10.89 -9.76
C VAL A 43 -3.37 11.89 -9.06
N THR A 44 -3.98 11.47 -7.96
CA THR A 44 -4.81 12.34 -7.11
C THR A 44 -3.96 12.88 -5.96
N VAL A 45 -3.99 14.21 -5.77
CA VAL A 45 -3.27 14.89 -4.67
C VAL A 45 -4.27 15.34 -3.60
N LYS A 46 -4.22 14.70 -2.44
CA LYS A 46 -5.07 15.01 -1.27
C LYS A 46 -4.33 14.73 0.04
N GLY A 47 -3.32 15.55 0.36
CA GLY A 47 -2.45 15.29 1.52
C GLY A 47 -1.48 14.11 1.33
N GLY A 48 -1.34 13.63 0.10
CA GLY A 48 -0.51 12.52 -0.35
C GLY A 48 -0.75 12.29 -1.85
N TYR A 49 -0.07 11.31 -2.44
CA TYR A 49 -0.22 10.93 -3.85
C TYR A 49 -0.92 9.57 -3.94
N SER A 50 -1.96 9.47 -4.76
CA SER A 50 -2.65 8.21 -5.04
C SER A 50 -2.76 7.99 -6.55
N PRO A 51 -2.24 6.88 -7.11
CA PRO A 51 -1.48 5.84 -6.42
C PRO A 51 -0.13 6.35 -5.89
N ASP A 52 0.35 5.76 -4.79
CA ASP A 52 1.68 6.04 -4.24
C ASP A 52 2.79 5.21 -4.90
N LEU A 53 2.41 4.15 -5.63
CA LEU A 53 3.29 3.32 -6.43
C LEU A 53 2.75 3.20 -7.86
N ILE A 54 3.55 3.64 -8.84
CA ILE A 54 3.21 3.62 -10.26
C ILE A 54 4.11 2.60 -10.97
N ARG A 55 3.53 1.74 -11.81
CA ARG A 55 4.29 0.83 -12.70
C ARG A 55 4.08 1.24 -14.16
N VAL A 56 5.18 1.45 -14.87
CA VAL A 56 5.22 1.89 -16.26
C VAL A 56 6.01 0.90 -17.11
N ARG A 57 5.74 0.86 -18.41
CA ARG A 57 6.54 0.11 -19.38
C ARG A 57 7.72 0.95 -19.83
N GLN A 58 8.92 0.38 -19.74
CA GLN A 58 10.12 1.02 -20.24
C GLN A 58 10.07 1.14 -21.77
N GLY A 59 10.57 2.25 -22.32
CA GLY A 59 10.63 2.48 -23.76
C GLY A 59 9.34 3.04 -24.38
N VAL A 60 8.28 3.22 -23.60
CA VAL A 60 7.07 3.95 -24.01
C VAL A 60 7.03 5.29 -23.25
N PRO A 61 6.82 6.42 -23.93
CA PRO A 61 6.60 7.72 -23.28
C PRO A 61 5.54 7.65 -22.17
N LEU A 62 5.72 8.41 -21.09
CA LEU A 62 4.81 8.52 -19.95
C LEU A 62 4.33 9.97 -19.81
#